data_AF-A0A9E6VM00-F1
#
_entry.id   AF-A0A9E6VM00-F1
#
_cell.length_a   1.000
_cell.length_b   1.000
_cell.length_c   1.000
_cell.angle_alpha   90.00
_cell.angle_beta   90.00
_cell.angle_gamma   90.00
#
_symmetry.space_group_name_H-M   'P 1'
#
loop_
_entity.id
_entity.type
_entity.pdbx_description
1 polymer ?
#
loop_
_entity_poly.entity_id
_entity_poly.type
_entity_poly.pdbx_seq_one_letter_code
_entity_poly.pdbx_strand_id
1 'polypeptide(L)'
;MKRRLVFFLFLSSLVALAVSSSMNCQEKLPDHTIVLRWHKAYPAENWSAVKTGLLWSLSFLGADLPKGCWEKATVRTDSTSLQLDYSLLGFNEPALQALDLVCDSIKKTPEYKRDQGIDLSRFLVLTLHSSWHYYRITGVEKDLAAFIKKYRLQQPLEFGVTKSCVAEHHRVIRFNDTADIMQTAFYAVETEDSISKPGFHEAVYEAMDFMPNGQLRFAVYDANGKLIPGSPSKLGKAGKPSKCLWCHEIVIQPLFFENRAVERMMSNEEFERRRSVMQKRLEDYRAKLQSEIDFTKKQDHTYSELLYISFMEPAAMRIEAEWKMDPLAVKTKTAKLQTHVYEEFPFLGDSYYRYYIDSMAGKKNLAVPLSVRETVGQEPDYFEKK
;
A
#
# COMPACT_ATOMS: atom_id res chain seq x y z
N MET A 1 -60.38 -45.80 -3.22
CA MET A 1 -59.19 -45.53 -4.08
C MET A 1 -58.93 -44.05 -4.37
N LYS A 2 -59.93 -43.19 -4.63
CA LYS A 2 -59.70 -41.78 -5.01
C LYS A 2 -58.98 -40.90 -3.96
N ARG A 3 -59.10 -41.15 -2.65
CA ARG A 3 -58.42 -40.35 -1.60
C ARG A 3 -56.93 -40.64 -1.44
N ARG A 4 -56.43 -41.81 -1.83
CA ARG A 4 -54.99 -42.15 -1.74
C ARG A 4 -54.18 -41.56 -2.90
N LEU A 5 -54.82 -41.29 -4.05
CA LEU A 5 -54.18 -40.71 -5.23
C LEU A 5 -53.89 -39.20 -5.05
N VAL A 6 -54.78 -38.48 -4.37
CA VAL A 6 -54.61 -37.03 -4.10
C VAL A 6 -53.47 -36.78 -3.11
N PHE A 7 -53.28 -37.66 -2.13
CA PHE A 7 -52.20 -37.54 -1.14
C PHE A 7 -50.81 -37.78 -1.76
N PHE A 8 -50.70 -38.72 -2.71
CA PHE A 8 -49.45 -38.95 -3.44
C PHE A 8 -49.09 -37.80 -4.38
N LEU A 9 -50.08 -37.18 -5.05
CA LEU A 9 -49.86 -36.01 -5.91
C LEU A 9 -49.43 -34.76 -5.12
N PHE A 10 -49.94 -34.58 -3.90
CA PHE A 10 -49.53 -33.49 -3.00
C PHE A 10 -48.13 -33.69 -2.42
N LEU A 11 -47.75 -34.95 -2.10
CA LEU A 11 -46.42 -35.25 -1.58
C LEU A 11 -45.35 -35.13 -2.68
N SER A 12 -45.67 -35.51 -3.93
CA SER A 12 -44.76 -35.33 -5.06
C SER A 12 -44.56 -33.86 -5.46
N SER A 13 -45.59 -33.00 -5.30
CA SER A 13 -45.44 -31.58 -5.59
C SER A 13 -44.65 -30.84 -4.51
N LEU A 14 -44.78 -31.22 -3.24
CA LEU A 14 -43.98 -30.68 -2.14
C LEU A 14 -42.50 -31.07 -2.22
N VAL A 15 -42.18 -32.29 -2.65
CA VAL A 15 -40.79 -32.71 -2.89
C VAL A 15 -40.21 -32.01 -4.13
N ALA A 16 -40.99 -31.82 -5.20
CA ALA A 16 -40.55 -31.07 -6.37
C ALA A 16 -40.29 -29.57 -6.05
N LEU A 17 -41.12 -28.95 -5.21
CA LEU A 17 -40.93 -27.57 -4.74
C LEU A 17 -39.73 -27.42 -3.79
N ALA A 18 -39.46 -28.42 -2.94
CA ALA A 18 -38.29 -28.42 -2.05
C ALA A 18 -36.97 -28.68 -2.78
N VAL A 19 -36.98 -29.39 -3.92
CA VAL A 19 -35.77 -29.62 -4.74
C VAL A 19 -35.53 -28.45 -5.70
N SER A 20 -36.57 -27.72 -6.13
CA SER A 20 -36.41 -26.51 -6.95
C SER A 20 -35.93 -25.26 -6.19
N SER A 21 -36.04 -25.25 -4.85
CA SER A 21 -35.51 -24.15 -4.02
C SER A 21 -34.05 -24.34 -3.57
N SER A 22 -33.48 -25.54 -3.79
CA SER A 22 -32.08 -25.86 -3.46
C SER A 22 -31.09 -25.76 -4.63
N MET A 23 -31.54 -25.36 -5.82
CA MET A 23 -30.70 -25.25 -7.03
C MET A 23 -30.69 -23.83 -7.62
N ASN A 24 -30.14 -22.84 -6.90
CA ASN A 24 -29.44 -21.67 -7.50
C ASN A 24 -28.96 -20.63 -6.46
N CYS A 25 -28.22 -21.08 -5.45
CA CYS A 25 -27.23 -20.22 -4.80
C CYS A 25 -25.91 -20.99 -4.78
N GLN A 26 -25.37 -21.30 -5.96
CA GLN A 26 -23.92 -21.37 -6.06
C GLN A 26 -23.45 -19.94 -5.88
N GLU A 27 -23.09 -19.58 -4.64
CA GLU A 27 -22.21 -18.44 -4.42
C GLU A 27 -21.02 -18.65 -5.35
N LYS A 28 -20.92 -17.78 -6.36
CA LYS A 28 -19.80 -17.79 -7.27
C LYS A 28 -18.57 -17.56 -6.39
N LEU A 29 -17.70 -18.56 -6.31
CA LEU A 29 -16.44 -18.44 -5.56
C LEU A 29 -15.76 -17.13 -5.99
N PRO A 30 -15.16 -16.39 -5.04
CA PRO A 30 -14.50 -15.13 -5.35
C PRO A 30 -13.47 -15.33 -6.46
N ASP A 31 -13.49 -14.43 -7.44
CA ASP A 31 -12.53 -14.43 -8.53
C ASP A 31 -11.31 -13.60 -8.11
N HIS A 32 -10.35 -14.28 -7.49
CA HIS A 32 -9.09 -13.70 -7.00
C HIS A 32 -8.08 -13.37 -8.12
N THR A 33 -8.55 -13.20 -9.36
CA THR A 33 -7.70 -12.85 -10.49
C THR A 33 -7.86 -11.38 -10.89
N ILE A 34 -6.82 -10.78 -11.45
CA ILE A 34 -6.89 -9.47 -12.10
C ILE A 34 -5.92 -9.44 -13.29
N VAL A 35 -6.33 -8.79 -14.39
CA VAL A 35 -5.44 -8.58 -15.53
C VAL A 35 -4.79 -7.21 -15.42
N LEU A 36 -3.46 -7.20 -15.35
CA LEU A 36 -2.61 -6.02 -15.27
C LEU A 36 -1.98 -5.74 -16.64
N ARG A 37 -2.05 -4.49 -17.08
CA ARG A 37 -1.47 -4.01 -18.35
C ARG A 37 -0.22 -3.18 -18.07
N TRP A 38 0.91 -3.65 -18.57
CA TRP A 38 2.16 -2.93 -18.56
C TRP A 38 2.25 -1.97 -19.75
N HIS A 39 2.39 -0.69 -19.43
CA HIS A 39 2.71 0.36 -20.39
C HIS A 39 4.15 0.79 -20.15
N LYS A 40 5.05 0.56 -21.11
CA LYS A 40 6.46 0.86 -20.92
C LYS A 40 6.67 2.36 -20.67
N ALA A 41 7.34 2.71 -19.57
CA ALA A 41 7.45 4.10 -19.13
C ALA A 41 8.70 4.84 -19.63
N TYR A 42 9.82 4.13 -19.75
CA TYR A 42 11.11 4.69 -20.18
C TYR A 42 11.92 3.65 -20.99
N PRO A 43 12.90 4.06 -21.81
CA PRO A 43 13.57 3.17 -22.76
C PRO A 43 14.24 1.94 -22.13
N ALA A 44 14.86 2.10 -20.96
CA ALA A 44 15.56 1.02 -20.26
C ALA A 44 14.63 0.06 -19.49
N GLU A 45 13.35 0.41 -19.32
CA GLU A 45 12.40 -0.42 -18.58
C GLU A 45 12.20 -1.76 -19.32
N ASN A 46 12.28 -2.85 -18.56
CA ASN A 46 12.14 -4.20 -19.09
C ASN A 46 11.32 -5.05 -18.12
N TRP A 47 10.84 -6.19 -18.61
CA TRP A 47 9.95 -7.05 -17.84
C TRP A 47 10.58 -7.59 -16.55
N SER A 48 11.89 -7.82 -16.52
CA SER A 48 12.56 -8.28 -15.29
C SER A 48 12.45 -7.22 -14.19
N ALA A 49 12.71 -5.95 -14.53
CA ALA A 49 12.54 -4.83 -13.61
C ALA A 49 11.08 -4.69 -13.15
N VAL A 50 10.12 -4.83 -14.07
CA VAL A 50 8.68 -4.78 -13.74
C VAL A 50 8.26 -5.92 -12.82
N LYS A 51 8.73 -7.16 -13.06
CA LYS A 51 8.49 -8.31 -12.18
C LYS A 51 9.04 -8.04 -10.78
N THR A 52 10.29 -7.57 -10.68
CA THR A 52 10.91 -7.21 -9.40
C THR A 52 10.10 -6.13 -8.69
N GLY A 53 9.70 -5.07 -9.39
CA GLY A 53 8.87 -4.01 -8.83
C GLY A 53 7.54 -4.52 -8.30
N LEU A 54 6.83 -5.37 -9.06
CA LEU A 54 5.59 -6.00 -8.64
C LEU A 54 5.75 -6.86 -7.39
N LEU A 55 6.78 -7.70 -7.34
CA LEU A 55 7.08 -8.53 -6.16
C LEU A 55 7.26 -7.65 -4.92
N TRP A 56 8.06 -6.59 -5.03
CA TRP A 56 8.26 -5.64 -3.92
C TRP A 56 6.96 -4.94 -3.52
N SER A 57 6.16 -4.45 -4.47
CA SER A 57 4.87 -3.80 -4.16
C SER A 57 3.89 -4.75 -3.45
N LEU A 58 3.79 -5.99 -3.92
CA LEU A 58 2.92 -7.01 -3.34
C LEU A 58 3.42 -7.44 -1.95
N SER A 59 4.74 -7.51 -1.76
CA SER A 59 5.34 -7.72 -0.44
C SER A 59 4.98 -6.57 0.50
N PHE A 60 5.11 -5.30 0.07
CA PHE A 60 4.69 -4.15 0.89
C PHE A 60 3.19 -4.13 1.22
N LEU A 61 2.36 -4.80 0.42
CA LEU A 61 0.94 -5.03 0.71
C LEU A 61 0.68 -6.19 1.68
N GLY A 62 1.72 -6.92 2.10
CA GLY A 62 1.61 -8.00 3.08
C GLY A 62 1.57 -9.42 2.49
N ALA A 63 1.85 -9.60 1.20
CA ALA A 63 2.00 -10.94 0.63
C ALA A 63 3.28 -11.62 1.14
N ASP A 64 3.19 -12.87 1.58
CA ASP A 64 4.37 -13.68 1.99
C ASP A 64 5.30 -13.99 0.81
N LEU A 65 4.74 -14.11 -0.39
CA LEU A 65 5.41 -14.49 -1.63
C LEU A 65 6.28 -15.74 -1.48
N PRO A 66 5.72 -16.92 -1.16
CA PRO A 66 6.51 -18.13 -0.99
C PRO A 66 7.35 -18.43 -2.24
N LYS A 67 8.58 -18.91 -2.05
CA LYS A 67 9.49 -19.19 -3.17
C LYS A 67 8.85 -20.09 -4.24
N GLY A 68 8.89 -19.64 -5.50
CA GLY A 68 8.28 -20.31 -6.65
C GLY A 68 6.76 -20.09 -6.78
N CYS A 69 6.17 -19.15 -6.04
CA CYS A 69 4.76 -18.81 -6.17
C CYS A 69 4.49 -17.97 -7.42
N TRP A 70 5.45 -17.16 -7.87
CA TRP A 70 5.22 -16.18 -8.93
C TRP A 70 4.78 -16.83 -10.24
N GLU A 71 5.45 -17.90 -10.66
CA GLU A 71 5.16 -18.61 -11.90
C GLU A 71 3.81 -19.34 -11.84
N LYS A 72 3.30 -19.65 -10.64
CA LYS A 72 1.98 -20.26 -10.43
C LYS A 72 0.88 -19.19 -10.39
N ALA A 73 1.18 -18.06 -9.77
CA ALA A 73 0.26 -16.95 -9.58
C ALA A 73 0.09 -16.11 -10.86
N THR A 74 0.95 -16.25 -11.86
CA THR A 74 0.94 -15.35 -13.01
C THR A 74 0.94 -16.06 -14.35
N VAL A 75 0.17 -15.51 -15.29
CA VAL A 75 0.14 -15.94 -16.69
C VAL A 75 0.27 -14.71 -17.59
N ARG A 76 1.32 -14.64 -18.40
CA ARG A 76 1.43 -13.61 -19.44
C ARG A 76 0.59 -14.02 -20.63
N THR A 77 -0.43 -13.23 -20.94
CA THR A 77 -1.28 -13.46 -22.11
C THR A 77 -0.69 -12.83 -23.36
N ASP A 78 0.11 -11.77 -23.21
CA ASP A 78 0.85 -11.12 -24.30
C ASP A 78 2.08 -10.32 -23.79
N SER A 79 2.68 -9.50 -24.66
CA SER A 79 3.85 -8.68 -24.35
C SER A 79 3.59 -7.56 -23.33
N THR A 80 2.34 -7.19 -23.12
CA THR A 80 1.87 -6.11 -22.25
C THR A 80 0.93 -6.57 -21.14
N SER A 81 0.37 -7.77 -21.22
CA SER A 81 -0.70 -8.20 -20.29
C SER A 81 -0.23 -9.35 -19.39
N LEU A 82 -0.50 -9.21 -18.10
CA LEU A 82 -0.25 -10.19 -17.04
C LEU A 82 -1.55 -10.49 -16.30
N GLN A 83 -2.04 -11.71 -16.37
CA GLN A 83 -3.05 -12.18 -15.43
C GLN A 83 -2.35 -12.55 -14.12
N LEU A 84 -2.84 -12.01 -13.00
CA LEU A 84 -2.37 -12.27 -11.65
C LEU A 84 -3.50 -12.91 -10.84
N ASP A 85 -3.27 -14.10 -10.29
CA ASP A 85 -4.06 -14.70 -9.22
C ASP A 85 -3.40 -14.36 -7.88
N TYR A 86 -3.95 -13.38 -7.17
CA TYR A 86 -3.35 -12.92 -5.92
C TYR A 86 -3.62 -13.87 -4.74
N SER A 87 -4.55 -14.83 -4.86
CA SER A 87 -4.75 -15.85 -3.82
C SER A 87 -3.53 -16.76 -3.64
N LEU A 88 -2.71 -16.88 -4.69
CA LEU A 88 -1.53 -17.74 -4.71
C LEU A 88 -0.26 -17.04 -4.19
N LEU A 89 -0.34 -15.76 -3.80
CA LEU A 89 0.80 -14.97 -3.35
C LEU A 89 1.05 -15.02 -1.83
N GLY A 90 0.19 -15.70 -1.08
CA GLY A 90 0.31 -15.78 0.38
C GLY A 90 -0.20 -14.54 1.10
N PHE A 91 -1.27 -13.91 0.60
CA PHE A 91 -2.05 -12.97 1.40
C PHE A 91 -2.89 -13.73 2.43
N ASN A 92 -3.11 -13.13 3.60
CA ASN A 92 -4.04 -13.69 4.58
C ASN A 92 -5.51 -13.46 4.16
N GLU A 93 -6.43 -14.17 4.78
CA GLU A 93 -7.86 -14.14 4.42
C GLU A 93 -8.48 -12.72 4.48
N PRO A 94 -8.28 -11.90 5.55
CA PRO A 94 -8.73 -10.50 5.54
C PRO A 94 -8.16 -9.66 4.38
N ALA A 95 -6.90 -9.88 4.02
CA ALA A 95 -6.26 -9.17 2.91
C ALA A 95 -6.87 -9.58 1.56
N LEU A 96 -7.16 -10.87 1.35
CA LEU A 96 -7.86 -11.37 0.16
C LEU A 96 -9.24 -10.73 0.03
N GLN A 97 -10.02 -10.69 1.10
CA GLN A 97 -11.34 -10.05 1.11
C GLN A 97 -11.26 -8.54 0.79
N ALA A 98 -10.23 -7.85 1.30
CA ALA A 98 -10.01 -6.44 0.98
C ALA A 98 -9.60 -6.25 -0.50
N LEU A 99 -8.72 -7.10 -1.01
CA LEU A 99 -8.30 -7.08 -2.42
C LEU A 99 -9.45 -7.41 -3.36
N ASP A 100 -10.33 -8.36 -3.02
CA ASP A 100 -11.52 -8.71 -3.80
C ASP A 100 -12.41 -7.47 -4.00
N LEU A 101 -12.67 -6.70 -2.94
CA LEU A 101 -13.49 -5.49 -3.03
C LEU A 101 -12.84 -4.41 -3.92
N VAL A 102 -11.52 -4.27 -3.85
CA VAL A 102 -10.77 -3.33 -4.71
C VAL A 102 -10.78 -3.80 -6.16
N CYS A 103 -10.49 -5.08 -6.40
CA CYS A 103 -10.46 -5.69 -7.72
C CYS A 103 -11.84 -5.68 -8.38
N ASP A 104 -12.91 -5.96 -7.63
CA ASP A 104 -14.29 -5.90 -8.12
C ASP A 104 -14.68 -4.48 -8.52
N SER A 105 -14.26 -3.48 -7.73
CA SER A 105 -14.46 -2.07 -8.04
C SER A 105 -13.75 -1.68 -9.34
N ILE A 106 -12.52 -2.18 -9.53
CA ILE A 106 -11.74 -2.01 -10.77
C ILE A 106 -12.41 -2.69 -11.96
N LYS A 107 -12.79 -3.97 -11.84
CA LYS A 107 -13.40 -4.79 -12.91
C LYS A 107 -14.72 -4.21 -13.41
N LYS A 108 -15.46 -3.47 -12.57
CA LYS A 108 -16.73 -2.81 -12.92
C LYS A 108 -16.55 -1.59 -13.82
N THR A 109 -15.35 -1.02 -13.90
CA THR A 109 -15.08 0.23 -14.63
C THR A 109 -15.20 0.08 -16.14
N PRO A 110 -15.53 1.16 -16.87
CA PRO A 110 -15.46 1.16 -18.33
C PRO A 110 -14.05 0.92 -18.87
N GLU A 111 -13.03 1.39 -18.16
CA GLU A 111 -11.61 1.18 -18.49
C GLU A 111 -11.29 -0.31 -18.54
N TYR A 112 -11.54 -1.03 -17.45
CA TYR A 112 -11.24 -2.46 -17.36
C TYR A 112 -12.00 -3.29 -18.41
N LYS A 113 -13.29 -3.00 -18.60
CA LYS A 113 -14.12 -3.73 -19.58
C LYS A 113 -13.65 -3.52 -21.01
N ARG A 114 -13.21 -2.31 -21.35
CA ARG A 114 -12.72 -1.97 -22.70
C ARG A 114 -11.34 -2.57 -22.94
N ASP A 115 -10.43 -2.39 -22.00
CA ASP A 115 -9.02 -2.75 -22.18
C ASP A 115 -8.72 -4.19 -21.70
N GLN A 116 -9.74 -4.90 -21.19
CA GLN A 116 -9.64 -6.25 -20.64
C GLN A 116 -8.56 -6.37 -19.55
N GLY A 117 -8.40 -5.31 -18.76
CA GLY A 117 -7.38 -5.18 -17.74
C GLY A 117 -7.27 -3.74 -17.24
N ILE A 118 -6.56 -3.56 -16.13
CA ILE A 118 -6.19 -2.22 -15.60
C ILE A 118 -4.70 -1.96 -15.85
N ASP A 119 -4.32 -0.71 -16.03
CA ASP A 119 -2.92 -0.31 -15.95
C ASP A 119 -2.27 -0.85 -14.66
N LEU A 120 -1.15 -1.55 -14.81
CA LEU A 120 -0.42 -2.20 -13.73
C LEU A 120 -0.01 -1.20 -12.65
N SER A 121 0.54 -0.06 -13.05
CA SER A 121 0.99 0.98 -12.12
C SER A 121 -0.20 1.63 -11.41
N ARG A 122 -1.32 1.84 -12.12
CA ARG A 122 -2.57 2.33 -11.53
C ARG A 122 -3.11 1.35 -10.48
N PHE A 123 -3.02 0.04 -10.71
CA PHE A 123 -3.38 -0.96 -9.72
C PHE A 123 -2.55 -0.82 -8.44
N LEU A 124 -1.22 -0.61 -8.55
CA LEU A 124 -0.36 -0.37 -7.39
C LEU A 124 -0.76 0.92 -6.67
N VAL A 125 -1.02 2.01 -7.39
CA VAL A 125 -1.47 3.28 -6.80
C VAL A 125 -2.80 3.13 -6.07
N LEU A 126 -3.73 2.36 -6.63
CA LEU A 126 -5.02 2.08 -6.02
C LEU A 126 -4.96 1.07 -4.88
N THR A 127 -3.85 0.38 -4.64
CA THR A 127 -3.76 -0.62 -3.56
C THR A 127 -2.77 -0.17 -2.50
N LEU A 128 -1.49 -0.06 -2.87
CA LEU A 128 -0.39 0.28 -1.98
C LEU A 128 -0.34 1.76 -1.61
N HIS A 129 -0.74 2.66 -2.52
CA HIS A 129 -0.57 4.11 -2.32
C HIS A 129 -1.87 4.88 -2.03
N SER A 130 -3.01 4.18 -1.97
CA SER A 130 -4.21 4.68 -1.28
C SER A 130 -4.16 4.19 0.15
N SER A 131 -4.11 5.11 1.11
CA SER A 131 -3.88 4.83 2.52
C SER A 131 -5.01 3.96 3.09
N TRP A 132 -6.25 4.23 2.70
CA TRP A 132 -7.41 3.43 3.13
C TRP A 132 -7.38 1.99 2.60
N HIS A 133 -6.98 1.82 1.33
CA HIS A 133 -6.80 0.50 0.73
C HIS A 133 -5.64 -0.26 1.40
N TYR A 134 -4.50 0.42 1.56
CA TYR A 134 -3.34 -0.10 2.25
C TYR A 134 -3.66 -0.57 3.67
N TYR A 135 -4.33 0.25 4.50
CA TYR A 135 -4.67 -0.11 5.88
C TYR A 135 -5.53 -1.37 5.96
N ARG A 136 -6.50 -1.49 5.06
CA ARG A 136 -7.42 -2.63 5.05
C ARG A 136 -6.76 -3.90 4.54
N ILE A 137 -5.93 -3.80 3.51
CA ILE A 137 -5.20 -4.95 2.94
C ILE A 137 -4.13 -5.44 3.93
N THR A 138 -3.35 -4.53 4.51
CA THR A 138 -2.26 -4.90 5.43
C THR A 138 -2.73 -5.23 6.85
N GLY A 139 -4.02 -5.02 7.16
CA GLY A 139 -4.60 -5.31 8.47
C GLY A 139 -4.09 -4.40 9.59
N VAL A 140 -3.93 -3.10 9.29
CA VAL A 140 -3.61 -2.07 10.28
C VAL A 140 -4.68 -2.04 11.39
N GLU A 141 -4.25 -1.81 12.63
CA GLU A 141 -5.16 -1.72 13.77
C GLU A 141 -6.12 -0.54 13.60
N LYS A 142 -7.40 -0.75 13.92
CA LYS A 142 -8.48 0.22 13.68
C LYS A 142 -8.30 1.54 14.43
N ASP A 143 -7.64 1.46 15.58
CA ASP A 143 -7.37 2.61 16.44
C ASP A 143 -6.05 2.43 17.19
N LEU A 144 -5.52 3.55 17.68
CA LEU A 144 -4.25 3.61 18.40
C LEU A 144 -4.29 2.78 19.70
N ALA A 145 -5.43 2.70 20.38
CA ALA A 145 -5.54 1.95 21.62
C ALA A 145 -5.38 0.44 21.38
N ALA A 146 -5.93 -0.09 20.29
CA ALA A 146 -5.73 -1.46 19.84
C ALA A 146 -4.25 -1.71 19.50
N PHE A 147 -3.59 -0.77 18.81
CA PHE A 147 -2.15 -0.84 18.51
C PHE A 147 -1.29 -0.90 19.80
N ILE A 148 -1.50 0.05 20.72
CA ILE A 148 -0.80 0.11 22.01
C ILE A 148 -1.02 -1.18 22.81
N LYS A 149 -2.26 -1.69 22.83
CA LYS A 149 -2.60 -2.93 23.53
C LYS A 149 -1.88 -4.14 22.94
N LYS A 150 -1.91 -4.28 21.61
CA LYS A 150 -1.30 -5.40 20.89
C LYS A 150 0.19 -5.52 21.17
N TYR A 151 0.91 -4.41 21.15
CA TYR A 151 2.37 -4.37 21.33
C TYR A 151 2.82 -4.04 22.76
N ARG A 152 1.89 -4.00 23.72
CA ARG A 152 2.16 -3.74 25.15
C ARG A 152 2.92 -2.43 25.40
N LEU A 153 2.50 -1.37 24.71
CA LEU A 153 3.13 -0.04 24.77
C LEU A 153 2.49 0.88 25.83
N GLN A 154 1.93 0.32 26.90
CA GLN A 154 1.35 1.13 28.00
C GLN A 154 2.42 1.85 28.83
N GLN A 155 3.66 1.35 28.81
CA GLN A 155 4.83 1.93 29.45
C GLN A 155 6.01 1.87 28.47
N PRO A 156 5.97 2.66 27.39
CA PRO A 156 6.97 2.60 26.34
C PRO A 156 8.28 3.25 26.79
N LEU A 157 9.37 2.87 26.13
CA LEU A 157 10.59 3.68 26.13
C LEU A 157 10.35 4.92 25.27
N GLU A 158 10.87 6.06 25.69
CA GLU A 158 10.68 7.34 24.99
C GLU A 158 12.01 7.93 24.53
N PHE A 159 12.02 8.45 23.31
CA PHE A 159 13.12 9.22 22.74
C PHE A 159 12.60 10.53 22.12
N GLY A 160 13.18 11.66 22.54
CA GLY A 160 12.81 12.98 22.04
C GLY A 160 13.56 13.34 20.76
N VAL A 161 12.83 13.66 19.70
CA VAL A 161 13.35 14.18 18.44
C VAL A 161 13.15 15.69 18.43
N THR A 162 14.21 16.44 18.73
CA THR A 162 14.23 17.90 18.68
C THR A 162 14.58 18.46 17.30
N LYS A 163 15.12 17.63 16.41
CA LYS A 163 15.49 17.99 15.04
C LYS A 163 15.18 16.84 14.10
N SER A 164 14.21 17.05 13.20
CA SER A 164 13.76 16.05 12.22
C SER A 164 14.13 16.45 10.80
N CYS A 165 14.28 15.48 9.90
CA CYS A 165 14.38 15.70 8.46
C CYS A 165 13.02 15.71 7.75
N VAL A 166 11.95 15.29 8.44
CA VAL A 166 10.60 15.12 7.86
C VAL A 166 9.49 15.87 8.60
N ALA A 167 9.68 16.20 9.89
CA ALA A 167 8.75 16.99 10.68
C ALA A 167 9.25 18.42 10.87
N GLU A 168 8.33 19.38 10.91
CA GLU A 168 8.64 20.79 11.19
C GLU A 168 8.80 21.06 12.69
N HIS A 169 8.20 20.20 13.52
CA HIS A 169 8.22 20.33 14.98
C HIS A 169 8.86 19.14 15.69
N HIS A 170 8.86 19.19 17.02
CA HIS A 170 9.39 18.12 17.85
C HIS A 170 8.54 16.86 17.75
N ARG A 171 9.19 15.71 17.95
CA ARG A 171 8.51 14.41 18.02
C ARG A 171 8.94 13.66 19.26
N VAL A 172 8.09 12.76 19.74
CA VAL A 172 8.46 11.75 20.74
C VAL A 172 8.25 10.38 20.12
N ILE A 173 9.33 9.60 20.00
CA ILE A 173 9.27 8.21 19.55
C ILE A 173 9.05 7.34 20.77
N ARG A 174 8.02 6.50 20.72
CA ARG A 174 7.64 5.54 21.76
C ARG A 174 7.71 4.14 21.23
N PHE A 175 8.39 3.24 21.95
CA PHE A 175 8.61 1.88 21.49
C PHE A 175 8.86 0.91 22.64
N ASN A 176 8.83 -0.38 22.34
CA ASN A 176 9.22 -1.44 23.27
C ASN A 176 10.57 -2.05 22.84
N ASP A 177 11.33 -2.58 23.81
CA ASP A 177 12.52 -3.38 23.52
C ASP A 177 12.23 -4.83 23.87
N THR A 178 11.89 -5.59 22.84
CA THR A 178 11.58 -7.02 22.91
C THR A 178 12.50 -7.80 21.99
N ALA A 179 12.87 -9.02 22.40
CA ALA A 179 13.69 -9.92 21.60
C ALA A 179 12.96 -10.44 20.35
N ASP A 180 11.63 -10.47 20.39
CA ASP A 180 10.80 -10.89 19.26
C ASP A 180 10.45 -9.69 18.36
N ILE A 181 10.97 -9.68 17.13
CA ILE A 181 10.72 -8.62 16.16
C ILE A 181 9.23 -8.47 15.83
N MET A 182 8.45 -9.54 15.89
CA MET A 182 7.00 -9.50 15.64
C MET A 182 6.22 -8.86 16.79
N GLN A 183 6.86 -8.64 17.94
CA GLN A 183 6.33 -7.87 19.05
C GLN A 183 6.92 -6.46 19.10
N THR A 184 7.91 -6.14 18.27
CA THR A 184 8.49 -4.80 18.21
C THR A 184 7.55 -3.84 17.50
N ALA A 185 7.31 -2.68 18.09
CA ALA A 185 6.52 -1.63 17.47
C ALA A 185 6.98 -0.25 17.94
N PHE A 186 6.75 0.73 17.08
CA PHE A 186 7.03 2.13 17.32
C PHE A 186 5.76 2.93 17.08
N TYR A 187 5.57 3.99 17.84
CA TYR A 187 4.74 5.10 17.40
C TYR A 187 5.40 6.42 17.77
N ALA A 188 5.38 7.36 16.84
CA ALA A 188 5.89 8.70 17.05
C ALA A 188 4.72 9.66 17.18
N VAL A 189 4.82 10.58 18.13
CA VAL A 189 3.89 11.69 18.28
C VAL A 189 4.51 12.94 17.73
N GLU A 190 3.77 13.70 16.93
CA GLU A 190 4.14 15.05 16.51
C GLU A 190 3.40 16.09 17.35
N THR A 191 4.11 17.13 17.77
CA THR A 191 3.56 18.20 18.60
C THR A 191 4.15 19.56 18.20
N GLU A 192 3.32 20.59 18.20
CA GLU A 192 3.75 21.99 18.03
C GLU A 192 4.38 22.54 19.32
N ASP A 193 4.17 21.86 20.45
CA ASP A 193 4.69 22.24 21.76
C ASP A 193 6.16 21.80 21.98
N SER A 194 6.79 22.39 23.00
CA SER A 194 8.09 21.92 23.46
C SER A 194 7.95 20.60 24.23
N ILE A 195 8.55 19.52 23.72
CA ILE A 195 8.64 18.22 24.40
C ILE A 195 9.46 18.24 25.71
N SER A 196 10.15 19.34 26.00
CA SER A 196 10.85 19.54 27.28
C SER A 196 9.90 20.00 28.40
N LYS A 197 8.64 20.34 28.09
CA LYS A 197 7.64 20.73 29.07
C LYS A 197 6.69 19.55 29.34
N PRO A 198 6.26 19.34 30.60
CA PRO A 198 5.25 18.34 30.91
C PRO A 198 3.90 18.73 30.27
N GLY A 199 3.14 17.73 29.79
CA GLY A 199 1.78 17.92 29.30
C GLY A 199 1.66 18.55 27.90
N PHE A 200 2.63 18.32 27.01
CA PHE A 200 2.53 18.74 25.61
C PHE A 200 1.34 18.07 24.90
N HIS A 201 0.76 18.77 23.92
CA HIS A 201 -0.39 18.27 23.18
C HIS A 201 0.03 17.35 22.04
N GLU A 202 -0.54 16.15 22.00
CA GLU A 202 -0.27 15.13 21.00
C GLU A 202 -1.25 15.31 19.83
N ALA A 203 -0.76 15.75 18.67
CA ALA A 203 -1.63 16.10 17.55
C ALA A 203 -1.93 14.92 16.63
N VAL A 204 -0.91 14.12 16.33
CA VAL A 204 -0.96 12.98 15.39
C VAL A 204 0.03 11.91 15.84
N TYR A 205 -0.34 10.66 15.56
CA TYR A 205 0.45 9.48 15.88
C TYR A 205 0.81 8.73 14.61
N GLU A 206 2.10 8.54 14.34
CA GLU A 206 2.62 7.72 13.26
C GLU A 206 3.13 6.40 13.83
N ALA A 207 2.44 5.30 13.56
CA ALA A 207 2.77 3.98 14.06
C ALA A 207 3.50 3.14 13.00
N MET A 208 4.43 2.30 13.45
CA MET A 208 5.15 1.34 12.64
C MET A 208 5.27 0.00 13.38
N ASP A 209 4.93 -1.09 12.70
CA ASP A 209 5.19 -2.46 13.14
C ASP A 209 5.73 -3.32 11.99
N PHE A 210 5.87 -4.63 12.21
CA PHE A 210 6.42 -5.58 11.25
C PHE A 210 5.36 -6.61 10.86
N MET A 211 5.23 -6.87 9.56
CA MET A 211 4.37 -7.92 9.02
C MET A 211 5.11 -9.28 8.99
N PRO A 212 4.39 -10.41 9.02
CA PRO A 212 5.00 -11.74 8.99
C PRO A 212 5.93 -11.98 7.78
N ASN A 213 5.66 -11.33 6.65
CA ASN A 213 6.51 -11.40 5.47
C ASN A 213 7.81 -10.58 5.58
N GLY A 214 8.09 -9.98 6.75
CA GLY A 214 9.30 -9.20 7.02
C GLY A 214 9.25 -7.75 6.58
N GLN A 215 8.13 -7.27 6.02
CA GLN A 215 7.97 -5.87 5.63
C GLN A 215 7.53 -4.99 6.81
N LEU A 216 7.79 -3.70 6.68
CA LEU A 216 7.31 -2.68 7.61
C LEU A 216 5.84 -2.36 7.29
N ARG A 217 5.04 -2.10 8.33
CA ARG A 217 3.66 -1.65 8.17
C ARG A 217 3.43 -0.37 8.97
N PHE A 218 2.78 0.58 8.31
CA PHE A 218 2.62 1.95 8.82
C PHE A 218 1.15 2.32 9.00
N ALA A 219 0.87 3.14 10.00
CA ALA A 219 -0.46 3.66 10.25
C ALA A 219 -0.38 5.08 10.79
N VAL A 220 -1.37 5.92 10.48
CA VAL A 220 -1.47 7.24 11.07
C VAL A 220 -2.82 7.40 11.75
N TYR A 221 -2.77 7.88 12.99
CA TYR A 221 -3.94 8.14 13.82
C TYR A 221 -4.03 9.62 14.21
N ASP A 222 -5.25 10.14 14.25
CA ASP A 222 -5.54 11.48 14.76
C ASP A 222 -5.37 11.57 16.29
N ALA A 223 -5.55 12.78 16.85
CA ALA A 223 -5.53 13.03 18.29
C ALA A 223 -6.52 12.16 19.11
N ASN A 224 -7.58 11.64 18.48
CA ASN A 224 -8.58 10.76 19.10
C ASN A 224 -8.23 9.26 18.94
N GLY A 225 -7.09 8.95 18.31
CA GLY A 225 -6.65 7.60 18.03
C GLY A 225 -7.35 6.93 16.84
N LYS A 226 -8.05 7.67 15.98
CA LYS A 226 -8.72 7.13 14.79
C LYS A 226 -7.81 7.21 13.56
N LEU A 227 -7.88 6.20 12.69
CA LEU A 227 -7.11 6.19 11.43
C LEU A 227 -7.42 7.42 10.57
N ILE A 228 -6.36 7.98 9.98
CA ILE A 228 -6.40 9.06 8.99
C ILE A 228 -5.46 8.72 7.82
N PRO A 229 -5.67 9.26 6.61
CA PRO A 229 -4.89 8.87 5.43
C PRO A 229 -3.43 9.36 5.52
N GLY A 230 -3.19 10.40 6.32
CA GLY A 230 -1.85 10.75 6.74
C GLY A 230 -1.78 11.99 7.60
N SER A 231 -0.57 12.34 8.03
CA SER A 231 -0.32 13.51 8.87
C SER A 231 -0.70 14.81 8.13
N PRO A 232 -1.31 15.80 8.81
CA PRO A 232 -1.55 17.12 8.26
C PRO A 232 -0.24 17.79 7.83
N SER A 233 -0.23 18.38 6.64
CA SER A 233 0.97 19.02 6.07
C SER A 233 1.54 20.15 6.92
N LYS A 234 0.75 20.74 7.83
CA LYS A 234 1.19 21.76 8.77
C LYS A 234 2.13 21.25 9.88
N LEU A 235 2.17 19.93 10.13
CA LEU A 235 3.07 19.33 11.11
C LEU A 235 4.40 18.89 10.46
N GLY A 236 4.36 18.71 9.13
CA GLY A 236 5.52 18.43 8.31
C GLY A 236 5.16 17.66 7.06
N LYS A 237 6.16 17.02 6.49
CA LYS A 237 6.05 16.24 5.25
C LYS A 237 6.00 14.74 5.51
N ALA A 238 5.86 14.31 6.76
CA ALA A 238 5.82 12.90 7.16
C ALA A 238 4.40 12.31 7.11
N GLY A 239 4.28 11.02 7.43
CA GLY A 239 3.01 10.46 7.86
C GLY A 239 2.02 10.07 6.77
N LYS A 240 2.44 9.87 5.53
CA LYS A 240 1.64 9.07 4.59
C LYS A 240 2.25 7.67 4.52
N PRO A 241 1.48 6.56 4.65
CA PRO A 241 2.05 5.21 4.70
C PRO A 241 3.01 4.89 3.55
N SER A 242 2.66 5.25 2.33
CA SER A 242 3.51 5.10 1.15
C SER A 242 4.79 5.93 1.18
N LYS A 243 4.75 7.13 1.77
CA LYS A 243 5.95 7.93 1.99
C LYS A 243 6.78 7.39 3.14
N CYS A 244 6.18 6.85 4.19
CA CYS A 244 6.89 6.17 5.26
C CYS A 244 7.63 4.93 4.72
N LEU A 245 7.00 4.13 3.85
CA LEU A 245 7.65 3.02 3.15
C LEU A 245 8.88 3.48 2.36
N TRP A 246 8.74 4.58 1.61
CA TRP A 246 9.85 5.21 0.89
C TRP A 246 10.96 5.70 1.83
N CYS A 247 10.62 6.55 2.81
CA CYS A 247 11.58 7.12 3.76
C CYS A 247 12.31 6.04 4.55
N HIS A 248 11.68 4.89 4.82
CA HIS A 248 12.28 3.85 5.63
C HIS A 248 13.12 2.86 4.83
N GLU A 249 13.00 2.77 3.50
CA GLU A 249 13.81 1.87 2.65
C GLU A 249 14.03 0.50 3.31
N ILE A 250 12.95 -0.14 3.78
CA ILE A 250 12.94 -1.43 4.50
C ILE A 250 13.71 -1.50 5.84
N VAL A 251 14.21 -0.40 6.39
CA VAL A 251 14.99 -0.35 7.63
C VAL A 251 14.31 0.43 8.77
N ILE A 252 14.76 0.17 10.00
CA ILE A 252 14.50 1.06 11.13
C ILE A 252 15.51 2.21 11.04
N GLN A 253 15.01 3.38 10.62
CA GLN A 253 15.84 4.54 10.26
C GLN A 253 16.72 5.02 11.43
N PRO A 254 18.03 5.25 11.21
CA PRO A 254 18.89 5.92 12.19
C PRO A 254 18.56 7.41 12.29
N LEU A 255 19.14 8.05 13.29
CA LEU A 255 19.13 9.50 13.44
C LEU A 255 19.92 10.16 12.31
N PHE A 256 19.27 11.05 11.57
CA PHE A 256 19.92 11.90 10.58
C PHE A 256 20.65 13.09 11.21
N PHE A 257 20.19 13.51 12.40
CA PHE A 257 20.74 14.63 13.14
C PHE A 257 20.89 14.27 14.61
N GLU A 258 21.87 14.90 15.27
CA GLU A 258 21.97 14.88 16.71
C GLU A 258 20.81 15.65 17.35
N ASN A 259 20.15 15.04 18.34
CA ASN A 259 19.05 15.66 19.08
C ASN A 259 19.51 16.12 20.46
N ARG A 260 18.93 17.21 20.96
CA ARG A 260 19.19 17.65 22.33
C ARG A 260 18.56 16.66 23.31
N ALA A 261 19.26 16.38 24.40
CA ALA A 261 18.72 15.53 25.46
C ALA A 261 17.43 16.14 26.04
N VAL A 262 16.42 15.31 26.24
CA VAL A 262 15.15 15.66 26.89
C VAL A 262 15.10 14.94 28.22
N GLU A 263 14.77 15.67 29.29
CA GLU A 263 14.73 15.11 30.65
C GLU A 263 13.83 13.87 30.71
N ARG A 264 14.30 12.81 31.38
CA ARG A 264 13.59 11.51 31.55
C ARG A 264 13.36 10.70 30.27
N MET A 265 13.91 11.15 29.13
CA MET A 265 13.92 10.39 27.89
C MET A 265 15.31 9.81 27.61
N MET A 266 15.38 8.91 26.64
CA MET A 266 16.59 8.25 26.20
C MET A 266 17.59 9.22 25.53
N SER A 267 18.89 8.95 25.67
CA SER A 267 19.95 9.68 24.94
C SER A 267 20.07 9.20 23.48
N ASN A 268 20.73 9.99 22.62
CA ASN A 268 21.00 9.59 21.22
C ASN A 268 21.75 8.24 21.15
N GLU A 269 22.78 8.06 21.99
CA GLU A 269 23.61 6.84 22.01
C GLU A 269 22.79 5.61 22.36
N GLU A 270 21.97 5.70 23.42
CA GLU A 270 21.15 4.58 23.86
C GLU A 270 20.05 4.25 22.84
N PHE A 271 19.48 5.26 22.18
CA PHE A 271 18.52 5.06 21.10
C PHE A 271 19.15 4.35 19.90
N GLU A 272 20.30 4.81 19.43
CA GLU A 272 21.01 4.20 18.30
C GLU A 272 21.46 2.77 18.58
N ARG A 273 21.92 2.50 19.80
CA ARG A 273 22.31 1.15 20.23
C ARG A 273 21.12 0.19 20.16
N ARG A 274 19.97 0.59 20.72
CA ARG A 274 18.74 -0.23 20.70
C ARG A 274 18.20 -0.41 19.28
N ARG A 275 18.15 0.67 18.50
CA ARG A 275 17.76 0.64 17.09
C ARG A 275 18.61 -0.34 16.29
N SER A 276 19.93 -0.31 16.46
CA SER A 276 20.86 -1.21 15.77
C SER A 276 20.60 -2.67 16.11
N VAL A 277 20.32 -2.97 17.39
CA VAL A 277 19.93 -4.33 17.84
C VAL A 277 18.62 -4.77 17.18
N MET A 278 17.60 -3.91 17.15
CA MET A 278 16.32 -4.21 16.50
C MET A 278 16.46 -4.41 14.98
N GLN A 279 17.28 -3.60 14.32
CA GLN A 279 17.59 -3.74 12.90
C GLN A 279 18.25 -5.10 12.62
N LYS A 280 19.21 -5.51 13.46
CA LYS A 280 19.86 -6.83 13.31
C LYS A 280 18.85 -7.98 13.50
N ARG A 281 17.93 -7.86 14.47
CA ARG A 281 16.85 -8.86 14.68
C ARG A 281 15.94 -8.97 13.45
N LEU A 282 15.60 -7.82 12.82
CA LEU A 282 14.83 -7.79 11.59
C LEU A 282 15.56 -8.47 10.42
N GLU A 283 16.85 -8.20 10.26
CA GLU A 283 17.69 -8.84 9.24
C GLU A 283 17.78 -10.35 9.47
N ASP A 284 17.97 -10.79 10.72
CA ASP A 284 17.99 -12.21 11.10
C ASP A 284 16.65 -12.91 10.89
N TYR A 285 15.54 -12.20 11.06
CA TYR A 285 14.21 -12.69 10.76
C TYR A 285 14.03 -12.88 9.24
N ARG A 286 14.35 -11.85 8.46
CA ARG A 286 14.24 -11.86 6.99
C ARG A 286 15.11 -12.94 6.35
N ALA A 287 16.31 -13.19 6.88
CA ALA A 287 17.20 -14.23 6.38
C ALA A 287 16.62 -15.66 6.51
N LYS A 288 15.60 -15.87 7.34
CA LYS A 288 14.94 -17.17 7.52
C LYS A 288 13.71 -17.35 6.62
N LEU A 289 13.18 -16.27 6.04
CA LEU A 289 12.00 -16.32 5.20
C LEU A 289 12.28 -17.06 3.89
N GLN A 290 11.37 -17.93 3.49
CA GLN A 290 11.40 -18.63 2.20
C GLN A 290 10.56 -17.87 1.18
N SER A 291 10.99 -16.65 0.86
CA SER A 291 10.26 -15.72 0.00
C SER A 291 10.90 -15.56 -1.39
N GLU A 292 10.13 -15.08 -2.37
CA GLU A 292 10.62 -14.52 -3.64
C GLU A 292 11.44 -13.24 -3.42
N ILE A 293 11.25 -12.55 -2.29
CA ILE A 293 11.98 -11.33 -1.95
C ILE A 293 13.37 -11.68 -1.41
N ASP A 294 14.39 -11.12 -2.07
CA ASP A 294 15.76 -11.12 -1.57
C ASP A 294 16.02 -9.84 -0.78
N PHE A 295 15.85 -9.90 0.54
CA PHE A 295 16.08 -8.77 1.43
C PHE A 295 17.55 -8.30 1.50
N THR A 296 18.50 -9.03 0.91
CA THR A 296 19.89 -8.56 0.80
C THR A 296 20.05 -7.51 -0.32
N LYS A 297 19.14 -7.50 -1.30
CA LYS A 297 19.10 -6.52 -2.39
C LYS A 297 18.28 -5.30 -2.00
N LYS A 298 18.85 -4.50 -1.10
CA LYS A 298 18.16 -3.36 -0.48
C LYS A 298 17.65 -2.30 -1.46
N GLN A 299 18.15 -2.24 -2.69
CA GLN A 299 17.75 -1.25 -3.71
C GLN A 299 16.74 -1.79 -4.73
N ASP A 300 16.37 -3.08 -4.67
CA ASP A 300 15.42 -3.65 -5.63
C ASP A 300 14.00 -3.05 -5.45
N HIS A 301 13.68 -2.51 -4.27
CA HIS A 301 12.41 -1.80 -4.06
C HIS A 301 12.28 -0.55 -4.93
N THR A 302 13.37 0.05 -5.40
CA THR A 302 13.34 1.19 -6.33
C THR A 302 12.62 0.85 -7.64
N TYR A 303 12.60 -0.43 -8.04
CA TYR A 303 11.75 -0.87 -9.16
C TYR A 303 10.26 -0.73 -8.87
N SER A 304 9.81 -0.96 -7.63
CA SER A 304 8.43 -0.66 -7.21
C SER A 304 8.16 0.84 -7.34
N GLU A 305 9.13 1.69 -6.95
CA GLU A 305 9.00 3.14 -7.03
C GLU A 305 8.84 3.65 -8.45
N LEU A 306 9.68 3.15 -9.36
CA LEU A 306 9.61 3.53 -10.76
C LEU A 306 8.25 3.16 -11.38
N LEU A 307 7.61 2.07 -10.97
CA LEU A 307 6.29 1.70 -11.49
C LEU A 307 5.24 2.75 -11.16
N TYR A 308 5.13 3.18 -9.90
CA TYR A 308 4.09 4.15 -9.51
C TYR A 308 4.48 5.60 -9.80
N ILE A 309 5.77 5.98 -9.71
CA ILE A 309 6.21 7.35 -10.01
C ILE A 309 6.05 7.63 -11.48
N SER A 310 6.50 6.74 -12.37
CA SER A 310 6.32 6.95 -13.81
C SER A 310 4.86 6.95 -14.26
N PHE A 311 3.95 6.43 -13.44
CA PHE A 311 2.51 6.58 -13.65
C PHE A 311 1.96 7.90 -13.12
N MET A 312 2.36 8.33 -11.91
CA MET A 312 1.91 9.60 -11.32
C MET A 312 2.54 10.83 -12.00
N GLU A 313 3.71 10.63 -12.58
CA GLU A 313 4.52 11.63 -13.27
C GLU A 313 4.96 11.10 -14.64
N PRO A 314 4.02 10.88 -15.57
CA PRO A 314 4.34 10.26 -16.85
C PRO A 314 5.13 11.20 -17.77
N ALA A 315 6.18 10.66 -18.37
CA ALA A 315 6.79 11.23 -19.57
C ALA A 315 5.89 10.98 -20.80
N ALA A 316 6.14 11.72 -21.89
CA ALA A 316 5.39 11.56 -23.15
C ALA A 316 5.34 10.11 -23.64
N MET A 317 6.46 9.38 -23.56
CA MET A 317 6.55 7.96 -23.94
C MET A 317 5.54 7.08 -23.20
N ARG A 318 5.35 7.30 -21.89
CA ARG A 318 4.36 6.54 -21.11
C ARG A 318 2.94 6.86 -21.58
N ILE A 319 2.66 8.13 -21.85
CA ILE A 319 1.34 8.60 -22.32
C ILE A 319 1.03 8.01 -23.71
N GLU A 320 2.00 7.96 -24.62
CA GLU A 320 1.88 7.31 -25.93
C GLU A 320 1.46 5.85 -25.79
N ALA A 321 2.12 5.11 -24.89
CA ALA A 321 1.82 3.71 -24.61
C ALA A 321 0.42 3.52 -23.97
N GLU A 322 0.02 4.40 -23.05
CA GLU A 322 -1.30 4.37 -22.40
C GLU A 322 -2.44 4.69 -23.39
N TRP A 323 -2.28 5.76 -24.16
CA TRP A 323 -3.33 6.25 -25.06
C TRP A 323 -3.36 5.52 -26.40
N LYS A 324 -2.30 4.74 -26.70
CA LYS A 324 -2.08 4.11 -28.01
C LYS A 324 -2.11 5.17 -29.12
N MET A 325 -1.40 6.27 -28.87
CA MET A 325 -1.34 7.44 -29.75
C MET A 325 0.08 7.65 -30.29
N ASP A 326 0.16 8.26 -31.47
CA ASP A 326 1.43 8.70 -32.05
C ASP A 326 2.10 9.80 -31.18
N PRO A 327 3.44 9.81 -31.07
CA PRO A 327 4.19 10.81 -30.30
C PRO A 327 3.83 12.26 -30.61
N LEU A 328 3.63 12.60 -31.89
CA LEU A 328 3.27 13.95 -32.29
C LEU A 328 1.88 14.33 -31.78
N ALA A 329 0.93 13.39 -31.83
CA ALA A 329 -0.43 13.61 -31.35
C ALA A 329 -0.46 13.81 -29.83
N VAL A 330 0.35 13.07 -29.06
CA VAL A 330 0.52 13.30 -27.63
C VAL A 330 1.09 14.68 -27.38
N LYS A 331 2.19 15.04 -28.05
CA LYS A 331 2.84 16.35 -27.91
C LYS A 331 1.88 17.51 -28.21
N THR A 332 1.08 17.42 -29.27
CA THR A 332 0.07 18.44 -29.60
C THR A 332 -0.98 18.55 -28.51
N LYS A 333 -1.44 17.42 -27.96
CA LYS A 333 -2.48 17.39 -26.93
C LYS A 333 -1.98 17.91 -25.58
N THR A 334 -0.71 17.68 -25.24
CA THR A 334 -0.08 18.13 -24.00
C THR A 334 0.65 19.47 -24.14
N ALA A 335 0.64 20.12 -25.31
CA ALA A 335 1.43 21.31 -25.60
C ALA A 335 1.22 22.50 -24.65
N LYS A 336 0.07 22.58 -23.98
CA LYS A 336 -0.28 23.64 -23.03
C LYS A 336 0.03 23.29 -21.57
N LEU A 337 0.44 22.06 -21.28
CA LEU A 337 0.83 21.67 -19.95
C LEU A 337 2.27 22.05 -19.67
N GLN A 338 2.52 22.53 -18.45
CA GLN A 338 3.87 22.64 -17.92
C GLN A 338 4.41 21.23 -17.61
N THR A 339 5.67 21.03 -17.97
CA THR A 339 6.45 19.85 -17.59
C THR A 339 7.36 20.18 -16.41
N HIS A 340 7.85 19.13 -15.76
CA HIS A 340 8.87 19.20 -14.73
C HIS A 340 9.76 17.95 -14.78
N VAL A 341 10.92 18.02 -14.11
CA VAL A 341 11.81 16.87 -13.95
C VAL A 341 11.64 16.34 -12.54
N TYR A 342 11.42 15.02 -12.41
CA TYR A 342 11.36 14.40 -11.10
C TYR A 342 12.76 14.29 -10.49
N GLU A 343 12.95 14.90 -9.32
CA GLU A 343 14.29 15.09 -8.73
C GLU A 343 15.03 13.78 -8.44
N GLU A 344 14.31 12.73 -8.00
CA GLU A 344 14.92 11.43 -7.67
C GLU A 344 15.21 10.57 -8.90
N PHE A 345 14.46 10.77 -9.99
CA PHE A 345 14.59 10.00 -11.23
C PHE A 345 14.71 10.93 -12.44
N PRO A 346 15.76 11.77 -12.52
CA PRO A 346 15.88 12.77 -13.58
C PRO A 346 15.99 12.15 -14.98
N PHE A 347 16.36 10.87 -15.07
CA PHE A 347 16.40 10.12 -16.32
C PHE A 347 15.02 9.88 -16.95
N LEU A 348 13.92 10.06 -16.20
CA LEU A 348 12.56 10.06 -16.76
C LEU A 348 12.32 11.28 -17.66
N GLY A 349 13.13 12.33 -17.51
CA GLY A 349 13.03 13.56 -18.30
C GLY A 349 11.79 14.38 -17.96
N ASP A 350 11.35 15.17 -18.95
CA ASP A 350 10.17 16.02 -18.84
C ASP A 350 8.91 15.18 -18.62
N SER A 351 8.32 15.34 -17.45
CA SER A 351 7.16 14.62 -16.97
C SER A 351 5.99 15.57 -16.75
N TYR A 352 4.77 15.02 -16.79
CA TYR A 352 3.53 15.76 -16.52
C TYR A 352 2.92 15.26 -15.21
N TYR A 353 2.04 16.04 -14.58
CA TYR A 353 1.24 15.51 -13.46
C TYR A 353 0.08 14.65 -13.96
N ARG A 354 -0.09 13.46 -13.37
CA ARG A 354 -1.17 12.50 -13.72
C ARG A 354 -2.56 13.12 -13.73
N TYR A 355 -2.86 14.00 -12.77
CA TYR A 355 -4.16 14.66 -12.71
C TYR A 355 -4.51 15.39 -14.02
N TYR A 356 -3.55 16.10 -14.65
CA TYR A 356 -3.79 16.77 -15.93
C TYR A 356 -3.93 15.78 -17.08
N ILE A 357 -3.11 14.72 -17.09
CA ILE A 357 -3.15 13.69 -18.14
C ILE A 357 -4.48 12.94 -18.12
N ASP A 358 -4.96 12.53 -16.95
CA ASP A 358 -6.23 11.82 -16.82
C ASP A 358 -7.42 12.69 -17.27
N SER A 359 -7.37 14.01 -17.00
CA SER A 359 -8.42 14.94 -17.48
C SER A 359 -8.52 15.00 -19.00
N MET A 360 -7.42 14.71 -19.71
CA MET A 360 -7.33 14.76 -21.17
C MET A 360 -7.50 13.40 -21.85
N ALA A 361 -7.49 12.29 -21.11
CA ALA A 361 -7.60 10.95 -21.68
C ALA A 361 -8.92 10.70 -22.44
N GLY A 362 -9.90 11.61 -22.30
CA GLY A 362 -11.21 11.52 -22.96
C GLY A 362 -12.06 10.36 -22.42
N LYS A 363 -11.68 9.82 -21.27
CA LYS A 363 -12.23 8.61 -20.65
C LYS A 363 -12.33 8.84 -19.16
N LYS A 364 -13.41 8.33 -18.55
CA LYS A 364 -13.57 8.35 -17.10
C LYS A 364 -12.75 7.21 -16.50
N ASN A 365 -11.53 7.53 -16.06
CA ASN A 365 -10.68 6.62 -15.33
C ASN A 365 -11.05 6.61 -13.84
N LEU A 366 -10.58 5.60 -13.09
CA LEU A 366 -10.68 5.62 -11.63
C LEU A 366 -9.90 6.80 -11.06
N ALA A 367 -10.47 7.46 -10.06
CA ALA A 367 -9.72 8.46 -9.31
C ALA A 367 -8.62 7.76 -8.51
N VAL A 368 -7.40 8.25 -8.65
CA VAL A 368 -6.24 7.89 -7.83
C VAL A 368 -5.97 9.01 -6.82
N PRO A 369 -5.21 8.77 -5.73
CA PRO A 369 -4.71 9.85 -4.89
C PRO A 369 -4.01 10.93 -5.72
N LEU A 370 -4.18 12.21 -5.34
CA LEU A 370 -3.52 13.32 -6.05
C LEU A 370 -1.99 13.29 -5.93
N SER A 371 -1.49 12.71 -4.84
CA SER A 371 -0.08 12.41 -4.64
C SER A 371 0.05 11.03 -4.02
N VAL A 372 1.10 10.29 -4.37
CA VAL A 372 1.44 9.01 -3.75
C VAL A 372 2.35 9.17 -2.55
N ARG A 373 2.90 10.37 -2.30
CA ARG A 373 3.79 10.63 -1.15
C ARG A 373 3.23 11.69 -0.19
N GLU A 374 2.42 12.63 -0.68
CA GLU A 374 1.85 13.68 0.15
C GLU A 374 0.37 13.43 0.46
N THR A 375 -0.07 13.85 1.66
CA THR A 375 -1.47 13.81 2.09
C THR A 375 -2.21 15.01 1.50
N VAL A 376 -2.75 14.85 0.29
CA VAL A 376 -3.42 15.94 -0.45
C VAL A 376 -4.77 15.47 -0.99
N GLY A 377 -5.82 16.22 -0.66
CA GLY A 377 -7.17 15.96 -1.12
C GLY A 377 -7.77 14.68 -0.54
N GLN A 378 -8.84 14.20 -1.17
CA GLN A 378 -9.49 12.94 -0.81
C GLN A 378 -8.84 11.77 -1.55
N GLU A 379 -8.62 10.67 -0.84
CA GLU A 379 -8.15 9.40 -1.42
C GLU A 379 -9.32 8.47 -1.76
N PRO A 380 -9.18 7.59 -2.77
CA PRO A 380 -10.20 6.60 -3.05
C PRO A 380 -10.32 5.61 -1.89
N ASP A 381 -11.54 5.43 -1.41
CA ASP A 381 -11.93 4.38 -0.46
C ASP A 381 -13.10 3.59 -1.06
N TYR A 382 -12.87 2.31 -1.32
CA TYR A 382 -13.86 1.39 -1.88
C TYR A 382 -14.58 0.54 -0.82
N PHE A 383 -14.27 0.75 0.46
CA PHE A 383 -14.92 0.06 1.58
C PHE A 383 -16.00 0.90 2.24
N GLU A 384 -15.96 2.22 2.09
CA GLU A 384 -17.06 3.09 2.49
C GLU A 384 -18.26 2.91 1.53
N LYS A 385 -19.42 2.56 2.09
CA LYS A 385 -20.67 2.58 1.34
C LYS A 385 -21.06 4.05 1.15
N LYS A 386 -21.09 4.50 -0.11
CA LYS A 386 -21.65 5.80 -0.48
C LYS A 386 -23.16 5.83 -0.39
#